data_AF-A0A936CPF2-F1
#
_entry.id   AF-A0A936CPF2-F1
#
_cell.length_a   1.000
_cell.length_b   1.000
_cell.length_c   1.000
_cell.angle_alpha   90.00
_cell.angle_beta   90.00
_cell.angle_gamma   90.00
#
_symmetry.space_group_name_H-M   'P 1'
#
loop_
_entity.id
_entity.type
_entity.pdbx_description
1 polymer ?
#
loop_
_entity_poly.entity_id
_entity_poly.type
_entity_poly.pdbx_seq_one_letter_code
_entity_poly.pdbx_strand_id
1 'polypeptide(L)'
;MTALGKATFDLPRDKPLFTFLHYFDAHAPYAPPPPFARMYYEGDERAPGEPVLDFLRSPANAAPNRDGGLYDWLAGVTDLRFPAREYAAGVSYTDDHVGQVVAELKRRGRYDDTLIIVVADHGEHLGEHDLWFTHTLPYQETLHVPLLVKLPQGRAAGRVIDTPVTTLDIPPTLLDWLDLPAAEGDGRSLRDLEERHDLAATRPDDVARLSVRLRALCAEQSPLGSAAASGPAELDARDRRQLHSLGYVAGSDAPKPSAPPAPGPAPGPATGPLRPARPAGE
;
A
#
# COMPACT_ATOMS: atom_id res chain seq x y z
N MET A 1 22.97 7.36 8.51
CA MET A 1 22.66 8.47 7.58
C MET A 1 23.72 8.58 6.48
N THR A 2 23.65 7.75 5.44
CA THR A 2 24.69 7.80 4.38
C THR A 2 24.20 7.71 2.94
N ALA A 3 22.91 7.80 2.65
CA ALA A 3 22.48 7.70 1.24
C ALA A 3 21.22 8.49 0.81
N LEU A 4 20.44 9.10 1.71
CA LEU A 4 19.55 10.19 1.29
C LEU A 4 20.40 11.44 1.19
N GLY A 5 20.98 11.61 -0.01
CA GLY A 5 22.05 12.56 -0.29
C GLY A 5 21.77 13.93 0.31
N LYS A 6 22.69 14.41 1.16
CA LYS A 6 22.69 15.78 1.69
C LYS A 6 22.27 16.81 0.64
N ALA A 7 22.76 16.63 -0.60
CA ALA A 7 22.48 17.48 -1.75
C ALA A 7 20.98 17.66 -2.09
N THR A 8 20.12 16.65 -1.91
CA THR A 8 18.72 16.72 -2.38
C THR A 8 17.90 17.76 -1.62
N PHE A 9 18.19 17.96 -0.33
CA PHE A 9 17.45 18.90 0.52
C PHE A 9 18.23 20.19 0.82
N ASP A 10 19.45 20.35 0.29
CA ASP A 10 20.36 21.49 0.53
C ASP A 10 20.03 22.76 -0.27
N LEU A 11 18.89 22.81 -0.95
CA LEU A 11 18.43 24.04 -1.61
C LEU A 11 18.01 25.12 -0.59
N PRO A 12 18.19 26.42 -0.91
CA PRO A 12 17.65 27.55 -0.15
C PRO A 12 16.14 27.43 0.12
N ARG A 13 15.67 27.88 1.29
CA ARG A 13 14.26 27.69 1.74
C ARG A 13 13.24 28.28 0.76
N ASP A 14 13.58 29.39 0.14
CA ASP A 14 12.78 30.16 -0.81
C ASP A 14 12.66 29.52 -2.20
N LYS A 15 13.43 28.48 -2.51
CA LYS A 15 13.32 27.75 -3.77
C LYS A 15 12.37 26.55 -3.65
N PRO A 16 11.45 26.36 -4.62
CA PRO A 16 10.62 25.17 -4.68
C PRO A 16 11.49 23.93 -4.92
N LEU A 17 11.10 22.81 -4.32
CA LEU A 17 11.76 21.52 -4.46
C LEU A 17 10.72 20.49 -4.89
N PHE A 18 11.03 19.75 -5.95
CA PHE A 18 10.35 18.52 -6.32
C PHE A 18 11.32 17.36 -6.13
N THR A 19 10.87 16.28 -5.51
CA THR A 19 11.69 15.08 -5.33
C THR A 19 10.80 13.85 -5.47
N PHE A 20 11.22 12.95 -6.34
CA PHE A 20 10.66 11.61 -6.45
C PHE A 20 11.62 10.64 -5.79
N LEU A 21 11.17 9.99 -4.72
CA LEU A 21 11.93 8.98 -4.00
C LEU A 21 11.30 7.62 -4.28
N HIS A 22 12.09 6.71 -4.83
CA HIS A 22 11.66 5.35 -5.13
C HIS A 22 12.38 4.40 -4.20
N TYR A 23 11.62 3.76 -3.30
CA TYR A 23 12.10 2.69 -2.43
C TYR A 23 11.78 1.34 -3.09
N PHE A 24 12.69 0.38 -2.96
CA PHE A 24 12.58 -0.93 -3.61
C PHE A 24 12.61 -2.08 -2.59
N ASP A 25 12.78 -1.77 -1.30
CA ASP A 25 13.19 -2.73 -0.27
C ASP A 25 12.07 -3.67 0.21
N ALA A 26 10.83 -3.44 -0.23
CA ALA A 26 9.69 -4.36 -0.07
C ALA A 26 9.46 -5.25 -1.31
N HIS A 27 10.32 -5.19 -2.32
CA HIS A 27 10.31 -6.09 -3.48
C HIS A 27 11.17 -7.33 -3.22
N ALA A 28 10.88 -8.44 -3.91
CA ALA A 28 11.72 -9.64 -3.82
C ALA A 28 13.14 -9.37 -4.37
N PRO A 29 14.21 -9.94 -3.78
CA PRO A 29 14.22 -10.82 -2.60
C PRO A 29 13.92 -10.07 -1.30
N TYR A 30 13.03 -10.61 -0.45
CA TYR A 30 12.71 -9.99 0.84
C TYR A 30 13.82 -10.29 1.84
N ALA A 31 14.81 -9.40 1.90
CA ALA A 31 15.98 -9.55 2.75
C ALA A 31 16.37 -8.22 3.42
N PRO A 32 15.49 -7.65 4.26
CA PRO A 32 15.79 -6.41 4.96
C PRO A 32 17.01 -6.59 5.90
N PRO A 33 17.86 -5.58 6.07
CA PRO A 33 19.04 -5.69 6.94
C PRO A 33 18.66 -5.64 8.42
N PRO A 34 19.55 -6.07 9.35
CA PRO A 34 19.38 -5.78 10.77
C PRO A 34 19.21 -4.27 11.04
N PRO A 35 18.38 -3.85 12.00
CA PRO A 35 17.65 -4.68 12.97
C PRO A 35 16.31 -5.25 12.45
N PHE A 36 15.98 -5.08 11.17
CA PHE A 36 14.70 -5.51 10.59
C PHE A 36 14.69 -6.97 10.14
N ALA A 37 15.85 -7.51 9.77
CA ALA A 37 16.00 -8.94 9.45
C ALA A 37 15.35 -9.83 10.53
N ARG A 38 14.40 -10.68 10.13
CA ARG A 38 13.62 -11.56 11.02
C ARG A 38 12.86 -10.85 12.15
N MET A 39 12.62 -9.55 12.07
CA MET A 39 11.91 -8.76 13.09
C MET A 39 10.52 -9.34 13.43
N TYR A 40 9.86 -9.99 12.46
CA TYR A 40 8.54 -10.58 12.62
C TYR A 40 8.53 -12.12 12.48
N TYR A 41 9.70 -12.77 12.54
CA TYR A 41 9.81 -14.22 12.37
C TYR A 41 10.68 -14.85 13.46
N GLU A 42 10.08 -15.73 14.27
CA GLU A 42 10.73 -16.40 15.40
C GLU A 42 10.93 -17.92 15.17
N GLY A 43 10.66 -18.42 13.96
CA GLY A 43 10.72 -19.85 13.62
C GLY A 43 12.08 -20.32 13.08
N ASP A 44 12.12 -21.59 12.68
CA ASP A 44 13.15 -22.15 11.81
C ASP A 44 12.57 -22.26 10.40
N GLU A 45 13.05 -21.42 9.48
CA GLU A 45 12.54 -21.37 8.11
C GLU A 45 12.83 -22.64 7.31
N ARG A 46 13.68 -23.54 7.85
CA ARG A 46 14.09 -24.82 7.28
C ARG A 46 13.59 -26.02 8.09
N ALA A 47 12.64 -25.81 9.00
CA ALA A 47 11.98 -26.90 9.71
C ALA A 47 11.35 -27.90 8.71
N PRO A 48 11.19 -29.20 9.05
CA PRO A 48 10.62 -30.18 8.12
C PRO A 48 9.28 -29.73 7.52
N GLY A 49 9.19 -29.66 6.19
CA GLY A 49 8.03 -29.18 5.45
C GLY A 49 8.25 -29.23 3.94
N GLU A 50 7.22 -28.86 3.17
CA GLU A 50 7.31 -28.76 1.71
C GLU A 50 8.12 -27.51 1.31
N PRO A 51 9.03 -27.59 0.32
CA PRO A 51 9.80 -26.43 -0.12
C PRO A 51 8.93 -25.28 -0.63
N VAL A 52 9.16 -24.06 -0.16
CA VAL A 52 8.44 -22.85 -0.62
C VAL A 52 8.57 -22.66 -2.14
N LEU A 53 9.72 -23.03 -2.70
CA LEU A 53 9.95 -22.97 -4.16
C LEU A 53 8.97 -23.82 -4.96
N ASP A 54 8.43 -24.91 -4.41
CA ASP A 54 7.47 -25.75 -5.13
C ASP A 54 6.12 -25.05 -5.26
N PHE A 55 5.69 -24.28 -4.25
CA PHE A 55 4.50 -23.43 -4.31
C PHE A 55 4.68 -22.28 -5.31
N LEU A 56 5.86 -21.64 -5.33
CA LEU A 56 6.21 -20.60 -6.30
C LEU A 56 6.23 -21.12 -7.74
N ARG A 57 6.67 -22.36 -7.93
CA ARG A 57 6.74 -23.01 -9.24
C ARG A 57 5.45 -23.74 -9.60
N SER A 58 4.43 -23.76 -8.74
CA SER A 58 3.14 -24.41 -8.99
C SER A 58 2.41 -23.73 -10.16
N PRO A 59 1.75 -24.48 -11.09
CA PRO A 59 1.11 -23.93 -12.28
C PRO A 59 0.27 -22.66 -12.03
N ALA A 60 -0.38 -22.62 -10.87
CA ALA A 60 -1.11 -21.50 -10.30
C ALA A 60 -0.34 -20.17 -10.27
N ASN A 61 0.89 -20.19 -9.76
CA ASN A 61 1.81 -19.06 -9.79
C ASN A 61 2.44 -18.92 -11.18
N ALA A 62 1.64 -18.53 -12.18
CA ALA A 62 2.09 -18.22 -13.53
C ALA A 62 3.01 -16.98 -13.55
N ALA A 63 4.20 -17.12 -12.95
CA ALA A 63 5.24 -16.11 -12.91
C ALA A 63 6.05 -16.16 -14.22
N PRO A 64 6.27 -15.03 -14.91
CA PRO A 64 7.11 -14.97 -16.11
C PRO A 64 8.61 -15.25 -15.86
N ASN A 65 9.03 -15.53 -14.63
CA ASN A 65 10.43 -15.75 -14.23
C ASN A 65 10.64 -17.03 -13.38
N ARG A 66 9.83 -18.08 -13.60
CA ARG A 66 9.94 -19.37 -12.86
C ARG A 66 11.34 -19.99 -12.85
N ASP A 67 12.10 -19.75 -13.92
CA ASP A 67 13.43 -20.31 -14.16
C ASP A 67 14.55 -19.27 -13.94
N GLY A 68 14.22 -18.06 -13.48
CA GLY A 68 15.19 -17.03 -13.14
C GLY A 68 15.65 -17.14 -11.67
N GLY A 69 16.90 -16.75 -11.39
CA GLY A 69 17.47 -16.79 -10.03
C GLY A 69 16.87 -15.80 -9.01
N LEU A 70 15.76 -15.12 -9.35
CA LEU A 70 15.09 -14.15 -8.47
C LEU A 70 14.64 -14.78 -7.14
N TYR A 71 14.28 -16.07 -7.15
CA TYR A 71 13.79 -16.79 -5.98
C TYR A 71 14.84 -17.68 -5.30
N ASP A 72 16.11 -17.62 -5.72
CA ASP A 72 17.18 -18.47 -5.16
C ASP A 72 17.39 -18.25 -3.65
N TRP A 73 17.02 -17.07 -3.14
CA TRP A 73 17.05 -16.75 -1.71
C TRP A 73 16.10 -17.62 -0.86
N LEU A 74 15.14 -18.30 -1.50
CA LEU A 74 14.21 -19.25 -0.87
C LEU A 74 14.69 -20.70 -0.92
N ALA A 75 15.88 -20.97 -1.46
CA ALA A 75 16.42 -22.32 -1.52
C ALA A 75 16.54 -22.94 -0.12
N GLY A 76 15.89 -24.09 0.07
CA GLY A 76 15.85 -24.81 1.34
C GLY A 76 14.87 -24.25 2.38
N VAL A 77 14.15 -23.16 2.07
CA VAL A 77 13.06 -22.65 2.90
C VAL A 77 11.83 -23.54 2.73
N THR A 78 11.22 -23.92 3.84
CA THR A 78 10.06 -24.83 3.93
C THR A 78 8.91 -24.22 4.75
N ASP A 79 9.13 -23.09 5.43
CA ASP A 79 8.07 -22.36 6.12
C ASP A 79 7.55 -21.19 5.26
N LEU A 80 6.36 -21.36 4.66
CA LEU A 80 5.71 -20.32 3.85
C LEU A 80 5.46 -19.00 4.59
N ARG A 81 5.48 -19.00 5.92
CA ARG A 81 5.33 -17.77 6.70
C ARG A 81 6.59 -16.92 6.65
N PHE A 82 7.78 -17.53 6.51
CA PHE A 82 9.04 -16.82 6.54
C PHE A 82 9.12 -15.68 5.50
N PRO A 83 8.88 -15.92 4.20
CA PRO A 83 8.95 -14.85 3.20
C PRO A 83 7.93 -13.74 3.44
N ALA A 84 6.70 -14.09 3.84
CA ALA A 84 5.67 -13.10 4.18
C ALA A 84 6.07 -12.23 5.40
N ARG A 85 6.77 -12.80 6.38
CA ARG A 85 7.31 -12.03 7.52
C ARG A 85 8.50 -11.15 7.13
N GLU A 86 9.35 -11.61 6.22
CA GLU A 86 10.42 -10.78 5.67
C GLU A 86 9.88 -9.65 4.79
N TYR A 87 8.80 -9.85 4.04
CA TYR A 87 8.10 -8.77 3.33
C TYR A 87 7.62 -7.69 4.31
N ALA A 88 6.94 -8.09 5.40
CA ALA A 88 6.50 -7.15 6.44
C ALA A 88 7.67 -6.41 7.11
N ALA A 89 8.80 -7.09 7.29
CA ALA A 89 10.04 -6.47 7.77
C ALA A 89 10.62 -5.47 6.75
N GLY A 90 10.56 -5.77 5.45
CA GLY A 90 10.91 -4.86 4.36
C GLY A 90 10.06 -3.60 4.34
N VAL A 91 8.75 -3.73 4.62
CA VAL A 91 7.85 -2.58 4.82
C VAL A 91 8.30 -1.73 6.01
N SER A 92 8.66 -2.34 7.14
CA SER A 92 9.14 -1.60 8.33
C SER A 92 10.49 -0.91 8.09
N TYR A 93 11.38 -1.55 7.33
CA TYR A 93 12.64 -0.95 6.91
C TYR A 93 12.41 0.26 5.99
N THR A 94 11.45 0.15 5.06
CA THR A 94 11.03 1.25 4.19
C THR A 94 10.41 2.39 5.01
N ASP A 95 9.54 2.07 5.97
CA ASP A 95 8.92 3.05 6.88
C ASP A 95 9.96 3.84 7.69
N ASP A 96 11.00 3.18 8.21
CA ASP A 96 12.11 3.87 8.89
C ASP A 96 12.81 4.89 7.97
N HIS A 97 13.05 4.53 6.70
CA HIS A 97 13.66 5.42 5.73
C HIS A 97 12.76 6.59 5.33
N VAL A 98 11.45 6.36 5.19
CA VAL A 98 10.45 7.42 5.02
C VAL A 98 10.44 8.34 6.24
N GLY A 99 10.51 7.77 7.46
CA GLY A 99 10.64 8.48 8.71
C GLY A 99 11.87 9.40 8.76
N GLN A 100 13.01 8.94 8.24
CA GLN A 100 14.23 9.76 8.11
C GLN A 100 14.03 10.96 7.16
N VAL A 101 13.33 10.79 6.04
CA VAL A 101 12.98 11.90 5.12
C VAL A 101 12.09 12.92 5.82
N VAL A 102 11.03 12.43 6.49
CA VAL A 102 10.10 13.29 7.25
C VAL A 102 10.83 14.06 8.35
N ALA A 103 11.72 13.39 9.10
CA ALA A 103 12.53 14.00 10.14
C ALA A 103 13.44 15.10 9.57
N GLU A 104 14.04 14.87 8.40
CA GLU A 104 14.89 15.87 7.74
C GLU A 104 14.09 17.08 7.26
N LEU A 105 12.90 16.87 6.67
CA LEU A 105 11.99 17.96 6.30
C LEU A 105 11.58 18.79 7.52
N LYS A 106 11.32 18.14 8.67
CA LYS A 106 11.00 18.82 9.94
C LYS A 106 12.19 19.61 10.46
N ARG A 107 13.39 19.01 10.49
CA ARG A 107 14.63 19.65 10.93
C ARG A 107 14.96 20.91 10.14
N ARG A 108 14.62 20.92 8.84
CA ARG A 108 14.82 22.07 7.94
C ARG A 108 13.67 23.08 7.94
N GLY A 109 12.61 22.84 8.73
CA GLY A 109 11.43 23.71 8.76
C GLY A 109 10.67 23.75 7.44
N ARG A 110 10.71 22.66 6.67
CA ARG A 110 10.03 22.52 5.37
C ARG A 110 8.81 21.61 5.43
N TYR A 111 8.72 20.73 6.43
CA TYR A 111 7.67 19.71 6.53
C TYR A 111 6.27 20.31 6.38
N ASP A 112 5.98 21.38 7.11
CA ASP A 112 4.68 22.03 7.17
C ASP A 112 4.24 22.59 5.80
N ASP A 113 5.17 23.19 5.06
CA ASP A 113 4.94 23.77 3.72
C ASP A 113 4.97 22.74 2.56
N THR A 114 5.30 21.47 2.85
CA THR A 114 5.49 20.43 1.81
C THR A 114 4.20 19.64 1.55
N LEU A 115 3.86 19.43 0.27
CA LEU A 115 2.93 18.39 -0.18
C LEU A 115 3.70 17.05 -0.25
N ILE A 116 3.25 16.04 0.50
CA ILE A 116 3.89 14.71 0.52
C ILE A 116 2.87 13.69 0.02
N ILE A 117 3.26 12.88 -0.96
CA ILE A 117 2.48 11.75 -1.46
C ILE A 117 3.30 10.49 -1.24
N VAL A 118 2.71 9.49 -0.58
CA VAL A 118 3.26 8.13 -0.48
C VAL A 118 2.30 7.20 -1.22
N VAL A 119 2.83 6.46 -2.18
CA VAL A 119 2.06 5.55 -3.02
C VAL A 119 2.90 4.31 -3.34
N ALA A 120 2.26 3.16 -3.51
CA ALA A 120 2.89 1.99 -4.14
C ALA A 120 2.43 1.86 -5.59
N ASP A 121 3.30 1.38 -6.48
CA ASP A 121 3.01 1.15 -7.88
C ASP A 121 2.09 -0.07 -8.09
N HIS A 122 2.29 -1.12 -7.29
CA HIS A 122 1.41 -2.28 -7.20
C HIS A 122 1.49 -2.92 -5.79
N GLY A 123 0.60 -3.87 -5.53
CA GLY A 123 0.62 -4.72 -4.34
C GLY A 123 1.29 -6.08 -4.60
N GLU A 124 1.11 -7.06 -3.72
CA GLU A 124 1.82 -8.34 -3.74
C GLU A 124 0.93 -9.46 -3.21
N HIS A 125 0.96 -10.63 -3.83
CA HIS A 125 0.35 -11.82 -3.23
C HIS A 125 1.26 -12.42 -2.14
N LEU A 126 0.70 -12.70 -0.97
CA LEU A 126 1.40 -13.31 0.15
C LEU A 126 0.85 -14.69 0.54
N GLY A 127 0.02 -15.28 -0.33
CA GLY A 127 -0.61 -16.60 -0.18
C GLY A 127 -2.09 -16.65 -0.56
N GLU A 128 -2.70 -15.49 -0.83
CA GLU A 128 -4.09 -15.40 -1.26
C GLU A 128 -4.31 -16.12 -2.58
N HIS A 129 -5.43 -16.84 -2.72
CA HIS A 129 -5.79 -17.61 -3.92
C HIS A 129 -4.77 -18.68 -4.35
N ASP A 130 -3.98 -19.19 -3.40
CA ASP A 130 -2.83 -20.07 -3.67
C ASP A 130 -1.79 -19.42 -4.61
N LEU A 131 -1.76 -18.09 -4.65
CA LEU A 131 -0.75 -17.28 -5.31
C LEU A 131 0.24 -16.78 -4.27
N TRP A 132 1.52 -16.89 -4.59
CA TRP A 132 2.60 -16.63 -3.63
C TRP A 132 3.67 -15.75 -4.27
N PHE A 133 3.96 -14.63 -3.62
CA PHE A 133 5.07 -13.71 -3.90
C PHE A 133 5.16 -13.34 -5.39
N THR A 134 4.00 -13.02 -5.98
CA THR A 134 3.81 -12.61 -7.37
C THR A 134 2.72 -11.54 -7.46
N HIS A 135 2.77 -10.72 -8.52
CA HIS A 135 1.81 -9.65 -8.78
C HIS A 135 1.38 -9.59 -10.25
N THR A 136 1.32 -10.76 -10.91
CA THR A 136 1.03 -10.89 -12.34
C THR A 136 -0.47 -10.93 -12.68
N LEU A 137 -1.32 -11.11 -11.66
CA LEU A 137 -2.76 -11.23 -11.80
C LEU A 137 -3.48 -10.03 -11.16
N PRO A 138 -4.58 -9.53 -11.75
CA PRO A 138 -5.25 -8.30 -11.34
C PRO A 138 -6.23 -8.52 -10.18
N TYR A 139 -5.75 -9.15 -9.10
CA TYR A 139 -6.51 -9.31 -7.86
C TYR A 139 -6.40 -8.06 -6.99
N GLN A 140 -7.24 -7.94 -5.96
CA GLN A 140 -7.19 -6.74 -5.12
C GLN A 140 -5.90 -6.62 -4.33
N GLU A 141 -5.27 -7.73 -3.99
CA GLU A 141 -3.98 -7.79 -3.32
C GLU A 141 -2.87 -7.12 -4.16
N THR A 142 -2.99 -7.10 -5.49
CA THR A 142 -2.00 -6.49 -6.41
C THR A 142 -2.41 -5.11 -6.91
N LEU A 143 -3.70 -4.77 -6.88
CA LEU A 143 -4.22 -3.50 -7.38
C LEU A 143 -4.49 -2.47 -6.27
N HIS A 144 -4.87 -2.92 -5.07
CA HIS A 144 -5.25 -2.04 -3.97
C HIS A 144 -4.01 -1.62 -3.17
N VAL A 145 -3.42 -0.51 -3.61
CA VAL A 145 -2.19 0.05 -3.05
C VAL A 145 -2.46 1.18 -2.05
N PRO A 146 -1.54 1.43 -1.08
CA PRO A 146 -1.62 2.62 -0.25
C PRO A 146 -1.51 3.89 -1.10
N LEU A 147 -2.33 4.89 -0.78
CA LEU A 147 -2.17 6.27 -1.25
C LEU A 147 -2.39 7.21 -0.05
N LEU A 148 -1.31 7.81 0.44
CA LEU A 148 -1.34 8.79 1.52
C LEU A 148 -0.94 10.15 0.97
N VAL A 149 -1.77 11.16 1.22
CA VAL A 149 -1.51 12.55 0.80
C VAL A 149 -1.51 13.46 2.02
N LYS A 150 -0.36 14.04 2.33
CA LYS A 150 -0.24 15.13 3.30
C LYS A 150 -0.20 16.45 2.55
N LEU A 151 -1.25 17.25 2.72
CA LEU A 151 -1.30 18.61 2.18
C LEU A 151 -0.50 19.58 3.07
N PRO A 152 -0.04 20.72 2.53
CA PRO A 152 0.57 21.78 3.33
C PRO A 152 -0.28 22.17 4.55
N GLN A 153 0.39 22.45 5.67
CA GLN A 153 -0.19 22.77 6.97
C GLN A 153 -1.14 21.72 7.55
N GLY A 154 -1.03 20.47 7.10
CA GLY A 154 -1.88 19.39 7.59
C GLY A 154 -3.35 19.59 7.22
N ARG A 155 -3.63 20.31 6.13
CA ARG A 155 -5.00 20.43 5.62
C ARG A 155 -5.58 19.04 5.36
N ALA A 156 -6.83 18.83 5.78
CA ALA A 156 -7.52 17.55 5.71
C ALA A 156 -6.81 16.38 6.45
N ALA A 157 -5.92 16.67 7.42
CA ALA A 157 -5.30 15.62 8.22
C ALA A 157 -6.34 14.75 8.94
N GLY A 158 -6.10 13.44 8.93
CA GLY A 158 -7.00 12.44 9.53
C GLY A 158 -8.23 12.11 8.68
N ARG A 159 -8.41 12.75 7.52
CA ARG A 159 -9.49 12.39 6.59
C ARG A 159 -9.17 11.07 5.88
N VAL A 160 -10.17 10.21 5.81
CA VAL A 160 -10.17 8.98 5.00
C VAL A 160 -11.12 9.19 3.82
N ILE A 161 -10.68 8.80 2.61
CA ILE A 161 -11.45 8.89 1.38
C ILE A 161 -11.73 7.48 0.89
N ASP A 162 -13.01 7.09 0.87
CA ASP A 162 -13.44 5.75 0.43
C ASP A 162 -13.78 5.71 -1.07
N THR A 163 -13.76 6.86 -1.75
CA THR A 163 -13.99 6.93 -3.20
C THR A 163 -12.83 6.25 -3.93
N PRO A 164 -13.10 5.29 -4.85
CA PRO A 164 -12.04 4.69 -5.66
C PRO A 164 -11.30 5.73 -6.49
N VAL A 165 -9.97 5.63 -6.50
CA VAL A 165 -9.05 6.47 -7.27
C VAL A 165 -8.00 5.59 -7.95
N THR A 166 -7.25 6.16 -8.89
CA THR A 166 -6.17 5.47 -9.60
C THR A 166 -4.84 6.20 -9.45
N THR A 167 -3.72 5.48 -9.56
CA THR A 167 -2.38 6.10 -9.59
C THR A 167 -2.21 7.10 -10.74
N LEU A 168 -3.03 6.97 -11.80
CA LEU A 168 -3.09 7.94 -12.90
C LEU A 168 -3.58 9.32 -12.44
N ASP A 169 -4.30 9.42 -11.32
CA ASP A 169 -4.81 10.68 -10.77
C ASP A 169 -3.70 11.50 -10.10
N ILE A 170 -2.54 10.91 -9.81
CA ILE A 170 -1.46 11.58 -9.07
C ILE A 170 -0.83 12.73 -9.88
N PRO A 171 -0.40 12.56 -11.14
CA PRO A 171 0.14 13.68 -11.93
C PRO A 171 -0.81 14.88 -12.06
N PRO A 172 -2.09 14.74 -12.46
CA PRO A 172 -3.00 15.89 -12.55
C PRO A 172 -3.30 16.50 -11.18
N THR A 173 -3.35 15.70 -10.10
CA THR A 173 -3.48 16.21 -8.73
C THR A 173 -2.30 17.10 -8.33
N LEU A 174 -1.07 16.66 -8.59
CA LEU A 174 0.14 17.43 -8.29
C LEU A 174 0.16 18.76 -9.04
N LEU A 175 -0.17 18.75 -10.33
CA LEU A 175 -0.18 19.96 -11.15
C LEU A 175 -1.25 20.94 -10.67
N ASP A 176 -2.45 20.47 -10.37
CA ASP A 176 -3.55 21.29 -9.87
C ASP A 176 -3.21 21.93 -8.50
N TRP A 177 -2.65 21.16 -7.56
CA TRP A 177 -2.24 21.71 -6.26
C TRP A 177 -1.09 22.73 -6.32
N LEU A 178 -0.28 22.68 -7.39
CA LEU A 178 0.80 23.63 -7.64
C LEU A 178 0.36 24.80 -8.55
N ASP A 179 -0.94 24.87 -8.91
CA ASP A 179 -1.51 25.81 -9.86
C ASP A 179 -0.72 25.86 -11.19
N LEU A 180 -0.26 24.68 -11.64
CA LEU A 180 0.44 24.45 -12.91
C LEU A 180 -0.55 23.97 -13.99
N PRO A 181 -0.23 24.18 -15.28
CA PRO A 181 -1.06 23.67 -16.37
C PRO A 181 -1.25 22.16 -16.29
N ALA A 182 -2.48 21.70 -16.53
CA ALA A 182 -2.78 20.28 -16.60
C ALA A 182 -1.97 19.60 -17.73
N ALA A 183 -1.54 18.36 -17.48
CA ALA A 183 -0.96 17.50 -18.50
C ALA A 183 -2.05 16.68 -19.18
N GLU A 184 -1.82 16.28 -20.43
CA GLU A 184 -2.66 15.28 -21.09
C GLU A 184 -2.55 13.94 -20.35
N GLY A 185 -3.68 13.26 -20.17
CA GLY A 185 -3.73 11.97 -19.49
C GLY A 185 -5.15 11.54 -19.15
N ASP A 186 -5.26 10.30 -18.67
CA ASP A 186 -6.55 9.70 -18.30
C ASP A 186 -6.96 9.99 -16.86
N GLY A 187 -6.03 10.42 -16.01
CA GLY A 187 -6.28 10.74 -14.62
C GLY A 187 -6.99 12.08 -14.42
N ARG A 188 -7.49 12.28 -13.20
CA ARG A 188 -8.17 13.50 -12.78
C ARG A 188 -7.57 14.01 -11.47
N SER A 189 -7.69 15.31 -11.23
CA SER A 189 -7.22 15.88 -9.98
C SER A 189 -8.09 15.44 -8.81
N LEU A 190 -7.45 15.04 -7.71
CA LEU A 190 -8.06 14.71 -6.42
C LEU A 190 -8.15 15.93 -5.49
N ARG A 191 -8.12 17.16 -6.03
CA ARG A 191 -8.23 18.40 -5.24
C ARG A 191 -9.61 18.56 -4.61
N ASP A 192 -10.67 18.17 -5.33
CA ASP A 192 -12.01 18.03 -4.75
C ASP A 192 -12.18 16.62 -4.16
N LEU A 193 -12.07 16.53 -2.85
CA LEU A 193 -12.13 15.28 -2.10
C LEU A 193 -13.56 14.71 -1.97
N GLU A 194 -14.59 15.49 -2.32
CA GLU A 194 -15.98 14.99 -2.35
C GLU A 194 -16.38 14.47 -3.73
N GLU A 195 -15.62 14.84 -4.77
CA GLU A 195 -15.96 14.48 -6.14
C GLU A 195 -15.87 12.96 -6.32
N ARG A 196 -16.95 12.37 -6.82
CA ARG A 196 -17.01 10.95 -7.15
C ARG A 196 -16.98 10.81 -8.65
N HIS A 197 -15.96 10.14 -9.15
CA HIS A 197 -15.82 9.86 -10.58
C HIS A 197 -16.20 8.42 -10.87
N ASP A 198 -17.34 8.26 -11.53
CA ASP A 198 -17.72 6.97 -12.12
C ASP A 198 -17.10 6.86 -13.52
N LEU A 199 -15.86 6.35 -13.56
CA LEU A 199 -15.18 6.07 -14.83
C LEU A 199 -15.96 5.07 -15.69
N ALA A 200 -16.71 4.16 -15.06
CA ALA A 200 -17.51 3.19 -15.79
C ALA A 200 -18.69 3.85 -16.52
N ALA A 201 -19.36 4.80 -15.86
CA ALA A 201 -20.41 5.59 -16.48
C ALA A 201 -19.90 6.51 -17.59
N THR A 202 -18.69 7.07 -17.44
CA THR A 202 -18.13 8.02 -18.43
C THR A 202 -17.43 7.34 -19.61
N ARG A 203 -17.04 6.06 -19.49
CA ARG A 203 -16.35 5.29 -20.54
C ARG A 203 -16.91 3.87 -20.69
N PRO A 204 -18.21 3.70 -21.01
CA PRO A 204 -18.86 2.38 -21.03
C PRO A 204 -18.23 1.40 -22.04
N ASP A 205 -17.74 1.89 -23.18
CA ASP A 205 -17.11 1.05 -24.20
C ASP A 205 -15.75 0.47 -23.75
N ASP A 206 -14.96 1.28 -23.03
CA ASP A 206 -13.70 0.83 -22.45
C ASP A 206 -13.93 -0.24 -21.39
N VAL A 207 -14.94 -0.03 -20.54
CA VAL A 207 -15.33 -1.01 -19.51
C VAL A 207 -15.75 -2.33 -20.16
N ALA A 208 -16.57 -2.28 -21.20
CA ALA A 208 -16.99 -3.48 -21.92
C ALA A 208 -15.80 -4.23 -22.53
N ARG A 209 -14.90 -3.51 -23.21
CA ARG A 209 -13.68 -4.07 -23.82
C ARG A 209 -12.73 -4.67 -22.78
N LEU A 210 -12.44 -3.93 -21.71
CA LEU A 210 -11.54 -4.38 -20.64
C LEU A 210 -12.15 -5.54 -19.86
N SER A 211 -13.46 -5.55 -19.64
CA SER A 211 -14.15 -6.68 -19.00
C SER A 211 -14.05 -7.97 -19.81
N VAL A 212 -14.18 -7.89 -21.15
CA VAL A 212 -13.96 -9.05 -22.03
C VAL A 212 -12.52 -9.53 -21.94
N ARG A 213 -11.55 -8.61 -22.01
CA ARG A 213 -10.12 -8.95 -21.93
C ARG A 213 -9.75 -9.54 -20.57
N LEU A 214 -10.26 -8.98 -19.48
CA LEU A 214 -10.06 -9.49 -18.13
C LEU A 214 -10.61 -10.91 -18.00
N ARG A 215 -11.83 -11.17 -18.49
CA ARG A 215 -12.41 -12.53 -18.49
C ARG A 215 -11.57 -13.52 -19.29
N ALA A 216 -11.06 -13.11 -20.46
CA ALA A 216 -10.19 -13.95 -21.26
C ALA A 216 -8.88 -14.27 -20.52
N LEU A 217 -8.23 -13.26 -19.93
CA LEU A 217 -7.01 -13.43 -19.13
C LEU A 217 -7.26 -14.35 -17.92
N CYS A 218 -8.35 -14.14 -17.19
CA CYS A 218 -8.72 -15.01 -16.06
C CYS A 218 -9.00 -16.45 -16.51
N ALA A 219 -9.63 -16.65 -17.67
CA ALA A 219 -9.89 -17.98 -18.22
C ALA A 219 -8.60 -18.69 -18.63
N GLU A 220 -7.69 -17.97 -19.30
CA GLU A 220 -6.37 -18.46 -19.74
C GLU A 220 -5.42 -18.75 -18.57
N GLN A 221 -5.48 -17.97 -17.49
CA GLN A 221 -4.60 -18.12 -16.33
C GLN A 221 -5.03 -19.21 -15.36
N SER A 222 -6.19 -19.87 -15.55
CA SER A 222 -6.80 -20.83 -14.61
C SER A 222 -5.79 -21.66 -13.78
N PRO A 223 -5.52 -21.25 -12.52
CA PRO A 223 -4.85 -22.09 -11.52
C PRO A 223 -5.78 -23.15 -10.95
N LEU A 224 -7.08 -22.87 -11.03
CA LEU A 224 -8.10 -23.65 -10.35
C LEU A 224 -8.30 -24.92 -11.14
N GLY A 225 -7.54 -25.94 -10.76
CA GLY A 225 -7.78 -27.32 -11.11
C GLY A 225 -9.28 -27.61 -11.08
N SER A 226 -9.74 -28.31 -12.12
CA SER A 226 -11.12 -28.67 -12.34
C SER A 226 -11.85 -29.13 -11.07
N ALA A 227 -12.63 -28.24 -10.48
CA ALA A 227 -13.89 -28.58 -9.90
C ALA A 227 -14.91 -27.67 -10.58
N ALA A 228 -15.67 -28.26 -11.49
CA ALA A 228 -16.88 -27.64 -11.98
C ALA A 228 -17.79 -27.35 -10.78
N ALA A 229 -17.72 -26.13 -10.24
CA ALA A 229 -18.84 -25.55 -9.54
C ALA A 229 -19.83 -25.12 -10.63
N SER A 230 -20.70 -26.05 -10.97
CA SER A 230 -21.87 -25.80 -11.80
C SER A 230 -22.75 -24.75 -11.11
N GLY A 231 -22.75 -23.53 -11.64
CA GLY A 231 -23.64 -22.45 -11.22
C GLY A 231 -22.88 -21.14 -10.94
N PRO A 232 -23.57 -19.99 -10.96
CA PRO A 232 -22.97 -18.74 -10.48
C PRO A 232 -22.53 -18.95 -9.03
N ALA A 233 -21.24 -18.74 -8.73
CA ALA A 233 -20.73 -18.79 -7.37
C ALA A 233 -21.48 -17.73 -6.54
N GLU A 234 -22.14 -18.16 -5.46
CA GLU A 234 -22.72 -17.23 -4.51
C GLU A 234 -21.58 -16.46 -3.82
N LEU A 235 -21.53 -15.15 -4.06
CA LEU A 235 -20.61 -14.26 -3.36
C LEU A 235 -20.93 -14.28 -1.87
N ASP A 236 -19.93 -14.56 -1.03
CA ASP A 236 -20.10 -14.48 0.41
C ASP A 236 -20.35 -13.02 0.85
N ALA A 237 -20.75 -12.84 2.11
CA ALA A 237 -21.11 -11.53 2.62
C ALA A 237 -19.92 -10.54 2.66
N ARG A 238 -18.68 -11.03 2.75
CA ARG A 238 -17.47 -10.19 2.76
C ARG A 238 -17.19 -9.69 1.35
N ASP A 239 -17.16 -10.58 0.37
CA ASP A 239 -16.90 -10.26 -1.02
C ASP A 239 -17.99 -9.35 -1.58
N ARG A 240 -19.26 -9.58 -1.21
CA ARG A 240 -20.36 -8.67 -1.55
C ARG A 240 -20.17 -7.26 -1.00
N ARG A 241 -19.73 -7.12 0.25
CA ARG A 241 -19.47 -5.79 0.85
C ARG A 241 -18.34 -5.08 0.14
N GLN A 242 -17.28 -5.81 -0.21
CA GLN A 242 -16.13 -5.25 -0.93
C GLN A 242 -16.50 -4.86 -2.37
N LEU A 243 -17.24 -5.69 -3.08
CA LEU A 243 -17.74 -5.35 -4.41
C LEU A 243 -18.72 -4.17 -4.37
N HIS A 244 -19.55 -4.07 -3.32
CA HIS A 244 -20.42 -2.91 -3.13
C HIS A 244 -19.62 -1.63 -2.80
N SER A 245 -18.58 -1.69 -1.95
CA SER A 245 -17.73 -0.52 -1.67
C SER A 245 -16.96 -0.05 -2.90
N LEU A 246 -16.64 -0.99 -3.80
CA LEU A 246 -16.01 -0.72 -5.10
C LEU A 246 -17.02 -0.34 -6.20
N GLY A 247 -18.32 -0.29 -5.90
CA GLY A 247 -19.37 0.11 -6.85
C GLY A 247 -19.80 -0.96 -7.86
N TYR A 248 -19.36 -2.21 -7.72
CA TYR A 248 -19.69 -3.31 -8.64
C TYR A 248 -21.05 -3.99 -8.35
N VAL A 249 -21.73 -3.66 -7.25
CA VAL A 249 -23.05 -4.20 -6.89
C VAL A 249 -23.96 -3.07 -6.39
N ALA A 250 -25.14 -2.90 -6.99
CA ALA A 250 -26.14 -1.90 -6.58
C ALA A 250 -26.85 -2.31 -5.27
N GLY A 251 -27.09 -1.35 -4.37
CA GLY A 251 -27.56 -1.60 -3.00
C GLY A 251 -29.07 -1.40 -2.76
N SER A 252 -29.64 -2.28 -1.92
CA SER A 252 -30.77 -1.95 -1.03
C SER A 252 -30.63 -2.48 0.41
N ASP A 253 -29.71 -3.43 0.69
CA ASP A 253 -29.76 -4.21 1.96
C ASP A 253 -28.54 -4.04 2.88
N ALA A 254 -27.74 -2.99 2.75
CA ALA A 254 -26.65 -2.75 3.71
C ALA A 254 -27.20 -2.20 5.04
N PRO A 255 -26.97 -2.84 6.20
CA PRO A 255 -27.19 -2.17 7.47
C PRO A 255 -26.26 -0.95 7.55
N LYS A 256 -26.79 0.19 8.01
CA LYS A 256 -26.01 1.42 8.19
C LYS A 256 -24.73 1.11 8.98
N PRO A 257 -23.56 1.66 8.58
CA PRO A 257 -22.35 1.51 9.36
C PRO A 257 -22.63 2.03 10.78
N SER A 258 -22.32 1.20 11.80
CA SER A 258 -22.39 1.65 13.18
C SER A 258 -21.43 2.82 13.35
N ALA A 259 -21.89 3.87 14.03
CA ALA A 259 -21.07 5.03 14.35
C ALA A 259 -19.72 4.57 14.95
N PRO A 260 -18.61 5.22 14.60
CA PRO A 260 -17.32 4.90 15.21
C PRO A 260 -17.46 4.98 16.74
N PRO A 261 -16.80 4.07 17.49
CA PRO A 261 -16.82 4.14 18.94
C PRO A 261 -16.36 5.53 19.37
N ALA A 262 -17.09 6.14 20.29
CA ALA A 262 -16.74 7.44 20.83
C ALA A 262 -15.27 7.42 21.28
N PRO A 263 -14.48 8.48 20.99
CA PRO A 263 -13.10 8.55 21.45
C PRO A 263 -13.09 8.29 22.95
N GLY A 264 -12.28 7.32 23.38
CA GLY A 264 -12.07 7.04 24.79
C GLY A 264 -11.63 8.33 25.51
N PRO A 265 -11.97 8.49 26.80
CA PRO A 265 -11.62 9.70 27.54
C PRO A 265 -10.13 9.97 27.42
N ALA A 266 -9.79 11.20 27.03
CA ALA A 266 -8.40 11.65 26.96
C ALA A 266 -7.69 11.33 28.29
N PRO A 267 -6.44 10.82 28.26
CA PRO A 267 -5.68 10.60 29.48
C PRO A 267 -5.60 11.92 30.24
N GLY A 268 -6.17 11.94 31.46
CA GLY A 268 -6.13 13.09 32.34
C GLY A 268 -4.68 13.50 32.64
N PRO A 269 -4.45 14.76 33.02
CA PRO A 269 -3.11 15.25 33.31
C PRO A 269 -2.44 14.36 34.36
N ALA A 270 -1.26 13.86 34.02
CA ALA A 270 -0.43 13.05 34.91
C ALA A 270 -0.13 13.84 36.18
N THR A 271 -0.81 13.50 37.26
CA THR A 271 -0.54 14.01 38.61
C THR A 271 0.61 13.19 39.21
N GLY A 272 1.83 13.48 38.75
CA GLY A 272 3.03 13.06 39.45
C GLY A 272 3.22 13.91 40.72
N PRO A 273 3.73 13.34 41.83
CA PRO A 273 3.94 14.10 43.05
C PRO A 273 4.95 15.23 42.82
N LEU A 274 4.53 16.46 43.17
CA LEU A 274 5.36 17.65 43.22
C LEU A 274 6.65 17.37 44.01
N ARG A 275 7.80 17.55 43.35
CA ARG A 275 9.10 17.66 44.04
C ARG A 275 9.02 18.75 45.10
N PRO A 276 9.49 18.52 46.34
CA PRO A 276 9.59 19.59 47.31
C PRO A 276 10.62 20.64 46.86
N ALA A 277 10.23 21.91 46.99
CA ALA A 277 11.05 23.07 46.74
C ALA A 277 12.31 23.05 47.63
N ARG A 278 13.47 23.39 47.05
CA ARG A 278 14.67 23.72 47.83
C ARG A 278 14.36 24.96 48.70
N PRO A 279 14.75 24.98 49.98
CA PRO A 279 14.70 26.21 50.77
C PRO A 279 15.78 27.20 50.28
N ALA A 280 15.43 28.48 50.32
CA ALA A 280 16.33 29.60 50.11
C ALA A 280 16.86 30.12 51.46
N GLY A 281 18.14 30.53 51.48
CA GLY A 281 18.85 31.18 52.61
C GLY A 281 19.64 30.17 53.43
N GLU A 282 20.95 30.32 53.69
CA GLU A 282 21.76 31.54 53.87
C GLU A 282 23.03 31.59 52.99
#